data_AF-A0A9D3ZM46-F1
#
_entry.id   AF-A0A9D3ZM46-F1
#
_cell.length_a   1.000
_cell.length_b   1.000
_cell.length_c   1.000
_cell.angle_alpha   90.00
_cell.angle_beta   90.00
_cell.angle_gamma   90.00
#
_symmetry.space_group_name_H-M   'P 1'
#
loop_
_entity.id
_entity.type
_entity.pdbx_description
1 polymer ?
#
loop_
_entity_poly.entity_id
_entity_poly.type
_entity_poly.pdbx_seq_one_letter_code
_entity_poly.pdbx_strand_id
1 'polypeptide(L)'
;MSFPLGNRRRVSATLPFSFLVALSFAVAAIAGGSKSPYCNNPVQLAMVKIWVDGDEGEYLAGLTASFGATLPEEKNKVPKLPAVFSNPLNGCSSSSSKLSGSAALSVRGDCDFVTKAKVAQSGGAQALLVINDKEEIEQIDCSGDVSPNISIPVVMVPKSVRDDLIKTMENKRVELLLYAPTSPILDISVVFLWAMSVGTVFTASLWQEFGISEQTEKRLNESSPKESSDAGTDSDNDQETIDISVKGAILFVILASVFLLLLFFFMSSWFLLVLTVLFCIGGVQGMHNIIMTPVTRKCRNCPQKTVRLPVIGEVSILSLVVFLFCAIFAVAWAVHRRASYSWVGQNILGICMMINVLQLARLPNIKVATVLLCSAFLYDIFWVFISPLIFQQSVMIAVAKGKNTGGESIPMLLRVPRLIDPWGGYNMIGFGDILFPGLLITFTYRFDRESKKSMGKGYFVWLMVGYGFGLFFTYLGLYLMNGNGQPALLYLVPCTLGVTVVLAAIRGDLKALWGYSSKSSAMINPTAEV
;
A
#
# COMPACT_ATOMS: atom_id res chain seq x y z
N MET A 1 47.71 -38.46 0.79
CA MET A 1 48.65 -37.33 0.59
C MET A 1 48.49 -36.89 -0.86
N SER A 2 48.16 -35.68 -1.27
CA SER A 2 47.90 -34.40 -0.62
C SER A 2 47.28 -33.49 -1.72
N PHE A 3 46.30 -32.66 -1.37
CA PHE A 3 45.89 -31.49 -2.16
C PHE A 3 47.04 -30.44 -2.20
N PRO A 4 47.06 -29.53 -3.19
CA PRO A 4 46.49 -28.18 -2.98
C PRO A 4 45.67 -27.70 -4.21
N LEU A 5 44.43 -27.20 -4.08
CA LEU A 5 43.95 -25.90 -3.59
C LEU A 5 44.45 -24.66 -4.37
N GLY A 6 43.52 -24.00 -5.08
CA GLY A 6 43.46 -22.54 -5.11
C GLY A 6 43.21 -21.87 -6.46
N ASN A 7 41.95 -21.60 -6.82
CA ASN A 7 41.51 -20.22 -7.13
C ASN A 7 39.97 -20.08 -7.09
N ARG A 8 39.40 -20.07 -5.88
CA ARG A 8 38.01 -19.65 -5.64
C ARG A 8 38.03 -18.12 -5.54
N ARG A 9 37.74 -17.41 -6.63
CA ARG A 9 37.47 -15.96 -6.56
C ARG A 9 36.25 -15.74 -5.65
N ARG A 10 36.49 -15.30 -4.41
CA ARG A 10 35.46 -14.66 -3.57
C ARG A 10 35.03 -13.38 -4.28
N VAL A 11 34.00 -13.45 -5.11
CA VAL A 11 33.24 -12.24 -5.47
C VAL A 11 32.48 -11.87 -4.20
N SER A 12 32.92 -10.80 -3.55
CA SER A 12 32.26 -10.28 -2.36
C SER A 12 30.83 -9.87 -2.74
N ALA A 13 29.83 -10.57 -2.20
CA ALA A 13 28.41 -10.30 -2.40
C ALA A 13 27.97 -8.90 -1.89
N THR A 14 28.88 -8.12 -1.31
CA THR A 14 28.67 -6.74 -0.85
C THR A 14 28.72 -5.71 -1.98
N LEU A 15 29.38 -5.99 -3.11
CA LEU A 15 29.54 -5.06 -4.23
C LEU A 15 28.26 -4.81 -5.07
N PRO A 16 27.42 -5.81 -5.41
CA PRO A 16 26.21 -5.53 -6.19
C PRO A 16 25.12 -4.83 -5.37
N PHE A 17 25.11 -5.02 -4.04
CA PHE A 17 24.12 -4.39 -3.15
C PHE A 17 24.40 -2.90 -2.94
N SER A 18 25.68 -2.52 -2.82
CA SER A 18 26.11 -1.13 -2.69
C SER A 18 25.94 -0.33 -3.99
N PHE A 19 26.08 -0.97 -5.15
CA PHE A 19 25.88 -0.30 -6.45
C PHE A 19 24.41 0.00 -6.76
N LEU A 20 23.47 -0.88 -6.36
CA LEU A 20 22.03 -0.65 -6.50
C LEU A 20 21.50 0.43 -5.54
N VAL A 21 22.03 0.48 -4.31
CA VAL A 21 21.69 1.53 -3.34
C VAL A 21 22.22 2.89 -3.82
N ALA A 22 23.45 2.95 -4.34
CA ALA A 22 24.04 4.18 -4.86
C ALA A 22 23.30 4.77 -6.08
N LEU A 23 22.75 3.91 -6.95
CA LEU A 23 21.98 4.36 -8.11
C LEU A 23 20.63 4.98 -7.71
N SER A 24 20.00 4.49 -6.64
CA SER A 24 18.75 5.07 -6.09
C SER A 24 18.97 6.45 -5.45
N PHE A 25 20.14 6.68 -4.81
CA PHE A 25 20.47 8.00 -4.26
C PHE A 25 20.87 9.01 -5.34
N ALA A 26 21.45 8.58 -6.46
CA ALA A 26 21.85 9.46 -7.55
C ALA A 26 20.64 10.07 -8.31
N VAL A 27 19.52 9.34 -8.41
CA VAL A 27 18.30 9.85 -9.06
C VAL A 27 17.56 10.87 -8.17
N ALA A 28 17.68 10.78 -6.84
CA ALA A 28 17.08 11.74 -5.91
C ALA A 28 17.80 13.11 -5.89
N ALA A 29 19.02 13.20 -6.41
CA ALA A 29 19.87 14.38 -6.30
C ALA A 29 19.71 15.42 -7.43
N ILE A 30 18.82 15.23 -8.41
CA ILE A 30 18.76 16.08 -9.62
C ILE A 30 17.62 17.14 -9.58
N ALA A 31 16.82 17.21 -8.52
CA ALA A 31 15.71 18.17 -8.41
C ALA A 31 16.02 19.44 -7.58
N GLY A 32 17.23 19.99 -7.70
CA GLY A 32 17.65 21.22 -7.00
C GLY A 32 17.48 22.48 -7.85
N GLY A 33 16.28 23.06 -7.91
CA GLY A 33 16.06 24.38 -8.49
C GLY A 33 16.76 25.49 -7.68
N SER A 34 17.16 26.56 -8.37
CA SER A 34 17.83 27.76 -7.81
C SER A 34 17.02 28.37 -6.65
N LYS A 35 17.58 28.33 -5.44
CA LYS A 35 16.97 28.88 -4.21
C LYS A 35 17.40 30.32 -3.98
N SER A 36 16.46 31.26 -3.81
CA SER A 36 16.77 32.64 -3.43
C SER A 36 17.22 32.70 -1.96
N PRO A 37 18.13 33.61 -1.56
CA PRO A 37 18.71 33.62 -0.22
C PRO A 37 17.70 33.93 0.90
N TYR A 38 16.57 34.58 0.59
CA TYR A 38 15.60 35.08 1.57
C TYR A 38 14.32 34.23 1.69
N CYS A 39 14.08 33.30 0.78
CA CYS A 39 12.87 32.47 0.75
C CYS A 39 13.26 31.00 0.80
N ASN A 40 13.93 30.67 1.90
CA ASN A 40 14.55 29.37 2.14
C ASN A 40 13.92 28.60 3.29
N ASN A 41 12.82 29.11 3.88
CA ASN A 41 12.17 28.35 4.92
C ASN A 41 11.67 27.03 4.33
N PRO A 42 11.91 25.90 5.01
CA PRO A 42 11.38 24.64 4.56
C PRO A 42 9.86 24.73 4.57
N VAL A 43 9.26 24.40 3.44
CA VAL A 43 7.81 24.30 3.30
C VAL A 43 7.35 23.09 4.13
N GLN A 44 6.48 23.35 5.09
CA GLN A 44 5.97 22.37 6.04
C GLN A 44 4.47 22.24 5.89
N LEU A 45 3.96 21.04 6.16
CA LEU A 45 2.53 20.83 6.32
C LEU A 45 2.11 21.46 7.65
N ALA A 46 1.06 22.29 7.63
CA ALA A 46 0.53 22.99 8.80
C ALA A 46 -0.84 22.41 9.21
N MET A 47 -1.05 22.19 10.49
CA MET A 47 -2.38 21.91 11.05
C MET A 47 -3.03 23.21 11.48
N VAL A 48 -4.21 23.47 10.92
CA VAL A 48 -5.09 24.56 11.32
C VAL A 48 -6.27 23.96 12.08
N LYS A 49 -6.25 24.07 13.41
CA LYS A 49 -7.41 23.66 14.22
C LYS A 49 -8.37 24.81 14.40
N ILE A 50 -9.66 24.53 14.20
CA ILE A 50 -10.74 25.52 14.28
C ILE A 50 -11.55 25.27 15.55
N TRP A 51 -11.83 26.32 16.31
CA TRP A 51 -12.84 26.34 17.35
C TRP A 51 -13.98 27.25 16.97
N VAL A 52 -15.20 26.78 17.20
CA VAL A 52 -16.43 27.53 16.93
C VAL A 52 -17.19 27.65 18.23
N ASP A 53 -17.32 28.87 18.76
CA ASP A 53 -17.95 29.16 20.07
C ASP A 53 -17.40 28.32 21.25
N GLY A 54 -16.15 27.88 21.16
CA GLY A 54 -15.47 27.08 22.18
C GLY A 54 -15.46 25.57 21.91
N ASP A 55 -16.23 25.07 20.94
CA ASP A 55 -16.22 23.67 20.52
C ASP A 55 -15.07 23.41 19.52
N GLU A 56 -14.28 22.35 19.74
CA GLU A 56 -13.20 21.93 18.85
C GLU A 56 -13.80 21.28 17.59
N GLY A 57 -13.60 21.92 16.44
CA GLY A 57 -13.98 21.39 15.13
C GLY A 57 -12.91 20.48 14.51
N GLU A 58 -13.16 20.02 13.29
CA GLU A 58 -12.16 19.28 12.51
C GLU A 58 -10.94 20.16 12.19
N TYR A 59 -9.78 19.53 12.06
CA TYR A 59 -8.57 20.23 11.65
C TYR A 59 -8.53 20.35 10.13
N LEU A 60 -7.90 21.41 9.63
CA LEU A 60 -7.61 21.60 8.22
C LEU A 60 -6.10 21.46 8.00
N ALA A 61 -5.73 20.79 6.91
CA ALA A 61 -4.35 20.76 6.46
C ALA A 61 -4.07 22.00 5.59
N GLY A 62 -2.99 22.69 5.91
CA GLY A 62 -2.44 23.81 5.14
C GLY A 62 -0.98 23.56 4.78
N LEU A 63 -0.42 24.47 4.00
CA LEU A 63 1.00 24.46 3.64
C LEU A 63 1.63 25.80 4.02
N THR A 64 2.78 25.79 4.69
CA THR A 64 3.47 27.04 5.05
C THR A 64 4.13 27.68 3.83
N ALA A 65 4.31 28.99 3.86
CA ALA A 65 5.14 29.69 2.88
C ALA A 65 6.63 29.43 3.09
N SER A 66 7.43 29.62 2.03
CA SER A 66 8.90 29.59 2.10
C SER A 66 9.52 30.85 2.75
N PHE A 67 8.68 31.74 3.27
CA PHE A 67 9.04 32.97 3.99
C PHE A 67 8.16 33.18 5.23
N GLY A 68 8.52 34.15 6.08
CA GLY A 68 7.81 34.44 7.31
C GLY A 68 8.37 33.69 8.53
N ALA A 69 7.63 33.71 9.64
CA ALA A 69 8.00 32.91 10.80
C ALA A 69 7.60 31.43 10.64
N THR A 70 8.40 30.53 11.20
CA THR A 70 8.08 29.10 11.26
C THR A 70 7.01 28.83 12.30
N LEU A 71 6.16 27.84 12.03
CA LEU A 71 5.15 27.42 13.00
C LEU A 71 5.79 26.56 14.11
N PRO A 72 5.31 26.68 15.37
CA PRO A 72 5.73 25.77 16.43
C PRO A 72 5.27 24.34 16.16
N GLU A 73 6.04 23.35 16.63
CA GLU A 73 5.72 21.92 16.47
C GLU A 73 4.67 21.44 17.49
N GLU A 74 4.67 22.00 18.70
CA GLU A 74 3.84 21.55 19.81
C GLU A 74 2.57 22.39 19.97
N LYS A 75 1.39 21.72 20.01
CA LYS A 75 0.08 22.36 20.24
C LYS A 75 0.04 23.25 21.50
N ASN A 76 0.72 22.85 22.57
CA ASN A 76 0.64 23.51 23.88
C ASN A 76 1.40 24.85 23.96
N LYS A 77 2.24 25.16 22.97
CA LYS A 77 3.02 26.40 22.92
C LYS A 77 2.38 27.47 22.05
N VAL A 78 1.21 27.19 21.46
CA VAL A 78 0.56 28.07 20.47
C VAL A 78 -0.68 28.73 21.05
N PRO A 79 -0.79 30.08 21.00
CA PRO A 79 -2.00 30.78 21.39
C PRO A 79 -3.13 30.55 20.37
N LYS A 80 -4.38 30.46 20.85
CA LYS A 80 -5.54 30.54 19.98
C LYS A 80 -5.70 31.97 19.49
N LEU A 81 -5.86 32.14 18.18
CA LEU A 81 -6.02 33.45 17.53
C LEU A 81 -7.44 33.58 17.01
N PRO A 82 -8.16 34.68 17.27
CA PRO A 82 -9.44 34.92 16.61
C PRO A 82 -9.24 35.01 15.09
N ALA A 83 -10.11 34.37 14.32
CA ALA A 83 -10.12 34.50 12.87
C ALA A 83 -10.77 35.82 12.46
N VAL A 84 -10.14 36.59 11.56
CA VAL A 84 -10.72 37.84 11.04
C VAL A 84 -10.45 37.95 9.55
N PHE A 85 -11.51 38.15 8.75
CA PHE A 85 -11.35 38.46 7.34
C PHE A 85 -10.76 39.86 7.14
N SER A 86 -9.72 39.93 6.29
CA SER A 86 -9.21 41.20 5.78
C SER A 86 -10.30 41.92 4.98
N ASN A 87 -10.29 43.25 5.00
CA ASN A 87 -11.19 44.08 4.21
C ASN A 87 -10.42 45.21 3.54
N PRO A 88 -10.11 45.13 2.23
CA PRO A 88 -10.66 44.18 1.25
C PRO A 88 -10.18 42.75 1.45
N LEU A 89 -11.01 41.78 1.06
CA LEU A 89 -10.79 40.34 1.26
C LEU A 89 -9.52 39.80 0.60
N ASN A 90 -9.03 40.48 -0.45
CA ASN A 90 -7.79 40.13 -1.11
C ASN A 90 -6.54 40.51 -0.29
N GLY A 91 -6.66 41.32 0.77
CA GLY A 91 -5.54 41.69 1.62
C GLY A 91 -4.42 42.47 0.90
N CYS A 92 -4.70 43.09 -0.26
CA CYS A 92 -3.69 43.78 -1.06
C CYS A 92 -3.43 45.23 -0.62
N SER A 93 -4.34 45.81 0.16
CA SER A 93 -4.23 47.15 0.74
C SER A 93 -4.55 47.12 2.22
N SER A 94 -4.25 48.19 2.95
CA SER A 94 -4.55 48.34 4.38
C SER A 94 -5.98 47.90 4.71
N SER A 95 -6.11 46.97 5.66
CA SER A 95 -7.40 46.40 6.04
C SER A 95 -8.18 47.36 6.93
N SER A 96 -9.46 47.58 6.65
CA SER A 96 -10.37 48.30 7.55
C SER A 96 -10.84 47.46 8.74
N SER A 97 -10.74 46.12 8.64
CA SER A 97 -10.97 45.20 9.76
C SER A 97 -9.84 45.29 10.79
N LYS A 98 -10.17 45.16 12.09
CA LYS A 98 -9.19 45.14 13.18
C LYS A 98 -8.45 43.79 13.20
N LEU A 99 -7.22 43.76 12.70
CA LEU A 99 -6.38 42.56 12.63
C LEU A 99 -5.46 42.36 13.87
N SER A 100 -5.40 43.34 14.76
CA SER A 100 -4.49 43.30 15.92
C SER A 100 -4.75 42.08 16.81
N GLY A 101 -3.76 41.19 16.93
CA GLY A 101 -3.83 39.99 17.75
C GLY A 101 -4.65 38.84 17.14
N SER A 102 -5.05 38.95 15.86
CA SER A 102 -5.86 37.94 15.17
C SER A 102 -5.06 37.16 14.13
N ALA A 103 -5.63 36.06 13.67
CA ALA A 103 -5.24 35.40 12.43
C ALA A 103 -6.01 36.06 11.28
N ALA A 104 -5.29 36.77 10.40
CA ALA A 104 -5.90 37.44 9.25
C ALA A 104 -6.21 36.42 8.16
N LEU A 105 -7.42 36.48 7.58
CA LEU A 105 -7.84 35.66 6.45
C LEU A 105 -7.89 36.50 5.17
N SER A 106 -7.26 36.03 4.11
CA SER A 106 -7.28 36.69 2.79
C SER A 106 -7.42 35.68 1.66
N VAL A 107 -8.01 36.08 0.54
CA VAL A 107 -8.08 35.23 -0.66
C VAL A 107 -6.86 35.41 -1.57
N ARG A 108 -6.45 34.34 -2.24
CA ARG A 108 -5.44 34.40 -3.31
C ARG A 108 -5.94 35.25 -4.49
N GLY A 109 -5.01 35.96 -5.13
CA GLY A 109 -5.28 36.79 -6.31
C GLY A 109 -4.91 38.27 -6.11
N ASP A 110 -4.99 39.05 -7.18
CA ASP A 110 -4.78 40.52 -7.26
C ASP A 110 -3.39 41.09 -6.92
N CYS A 111 -2.64 40.46 -6.01
CA CYS A 111 -1.30 40.88 -5.62
C CYS A 111 -0.45 39.71 -5.08
N ASP A 112 0.86 39.94 -4.97
CA ASP A 112 1.82 38.97 -4.46
C ASP A 112 1.55 38.54 -3.00
N PHE A 113 1.90 37.30 -2.67
CA PHE A 113 1.75 36.74 -1.32
C PHE A 113 2.52 37.52 -0.26
N VAL A 114 3.73 37.98 -0.60
CA VAL A 114 4.56 38.82 0.28
C VAL A 114 3.86 40.13 0.61
N THR A 115 3.15 40.73 -0.35
CA THR A 115 2.38 41.96 -0.14
C THR A 115 1.23 41.74 0.85
N LYS A 116 0.47 40.64 0.67
CA LYS A 116 -0.61 40.27 1.60
C LYS A 116 -0.09 40.09 3.03
N ALA A 117 1.04 39.41 3.19
CA ALA A 117 1.67 39.18 4.48
C ALA A 117 2.16 40.49 5.14
N LYS A 118 2.75 41.41 4.36
CA LYS A 118 3.12 42.74 4.87
C LYS A 118 1.90 43.54 5.34
N VAL A 119 0.82 43.53 4.57
CA VAL A 119 -0.44 44.20 4.95
C VAL A 119 -1.00 43.62 6.25
N ALA A 120 -1.11 42.30 6.35
CA ALA A 120 -1.60 41.64 7.56
C ALA A 120 -0.75 41.97 8.79
N GLN A 121 0.58 41.87 8.66
CA GLN A 121 1.53 42.22 9.72
C GLN A 121 1.40 43.69 10.13
N SER A 122 1.30 44.61 9.17
CA SER A 122 1.12 46.05 9.45
C SER A 122 -0.20 46.35 10.18
N GLY A 123 -1.23 45.53 9.96
CA GLY A 123 -2.50 45.59 10.69
C GLY A 123 -2.44 44.98 12.10
N GLY A 124 -1.29 44.44 12.52
CA GLY A 124 -1.07 43.81 13.82
C GLY A 124 -1.51 42.35 13.91
N ALA A 125 -1.75 41.68 12.77
CA ALA A 125 -2.04 40.26 12.75
C ALA A 125 -0.87 39.45 13.34
N GLN A 126 -1.18 38.34 13.99
CA GLN A 126 -0.17 37.40 14.51
C GLN A 126 0.08 36.22 13.55
N ALA A 127 -0.81 36.00 12.57
CA ALA A 127 -0.66 35.01 11.52
C ALA A 127 -1.48 35.42 10.29
N LEU A 128 -1.13 34.91 9.12
CA LEU A 128 -1.89 35.06 7.88
C LEU A 128 -2.30 33.69 7.32
N LEU A 129 -3.59 33.52 7.08
CA LEU A 129 -4.15 32.42 6.30
C LEU A 129 -4.54 32.91 4.90
N VAL A 130 -3.95 32.31 3.87
CA VAL A 130 -4.25 32.59 2.48
C VAL A 130 -5.15 31.48 1.95
N ILE A 131 -6.37 31.84 1.56
CA ILE A 131 -7.36 30.90 1.03
C ILE A 131 -7.16 30.80 -0.47
N ASN A 132 -6.89 29.60 -0.94
CA ASN A 132 -6.58 29.35 -2.34
C ASN A 132 -7.82 29.47 -3.25
N ASP A 133 -7.59 29.67 -4.54
CA ASP A 133 -8.63 29.71 -5.58
C ASP A 133 -8.99 28.31 -6.13
N LYS A 134 -8.19 27.30 -5.79
CA LYS A 134 -8.36 25.88 -6.12
C LYS A 134 -8.33 25.01 -4.86
N GLU A 135 -8.79 23.76 -4.95
CA GLU A 135 -8.70 22.79 -3.84
C GLU A 135 -7.27 22.29 -3.60
N GLU A 136 -6.42 22.33 -4.63
CA GLU A 136 -5.02 21.91 -4.51
C GLU A 136 -4.18 23.02 -3.92
N ILE A 137 -3.48 22.74 -2.83
CA ILE A 137 -2.60 23.71 -2.19
C ILE A 137 -1.29 23.79 -2.96
N GLU A 138 -0.95 24.98 -3.43
CA GLU A 138 0.32 25.24 -4.12
C GLU A 138 1.33 25.82 -3.13
N GLN A 139 2.63 25.64 -3.43
CA GLN A 139 3.69 26.24 -2.63
C GLN A 139 3.63 27.77 -2.73
N ILE A 140 3.59 28.44 -1.58
CA ILE A 140 3.74 29.89 -1.52
C ILE A 140 5.22 30.22 -1.54
N ASP A 141 5.68 30.71 -2.68
CA ASP A 141 7.01 31.27 -2.85
C ASP A 141 6.99 32.78 -2.98
N CYS A 142 8.17 33.37 -2.84
CA CYS A 142 8.38 34.79 -3.05
C CYS A 142 8.42 35.12 -4.53
N SER A 143 7.70 36.17 -4.93
CA SER A 143 7.89 36.84 -6.20
C SER A 143 9.13 37.75 -6.12
N GLY A 144 10.30 37.26 -6.56
CA GLY A 144 11.54 38.06 -6.71
C GLY A 144 12.52 38.05 -5.52
N ASP A 145 13.67 38.73 -5.70
CA ASP A 145 14.82 38.74 -4.78
C ASP A 145 14.71 39.71 -3.59
N VAL A 146 13.50 40.16 -3.25
CA VAL A 146 13.30 41.16 -2.19
C VAL A 146 13.19 40.47 -0.83
N SER A 147 14.09 40.78 0.11
CA SER A 147 14.03 40.27 1.48
C SER A 147 12.71 40.67 2.16
N PRO A 148 11.75 39.76 2.36
CA PRO A 148 10.51 40.13 2.99
C PRO A 148 10.71 40.07 4.51
N ASN A 149 10.82 41.22 5.18
CA ASN A 149 10.85 41.30 6.64
C ASN A 149 9.46 40.96 7.22
N ILE A 150 9.10 39.68 7.17
CA ILE A 150 7.83 39.13 7.63
C ILE A 150 8.13 38.27 8.86
N SER A 151 7.57 38.64 10.00
CA SER A 151 7.73 37.97 11.29
C SER A 151 6.51 37.13 11.69
N ILE A 152 5.46 37.10 10.86
CA ILE A 152 4.27 36.28 11.09
C ILE A 152 4.33 35.00 10.23
N PRO A 153 3.77 33.87 10.71
CA PRO A 153 3.60 32.68 9.89
C PRO A 153 2.53 32.91 8.82
N VAL A 154 2.76 32.35 7.64
CA VAL A 154 1.84 32.40 6.50
C VAL A 154 1.51 30.98 6.07
N VAL A 155 0.22 30.66 6.02
CA VAL A 155 -0.28 29.32 5.70
C VAL A 155 -1.32 29.40 4.58
N MET A 156 -1.15 28.59 3.53
CA MET A 156 -2.18 28.41 2.51
C MET A 156 -3.15 27.31 2.91
N VAL A 157 -4.45 27.53 2.67
CA VAL A 157 -5.51 26.54 2.84
C VAL A 157 -6.35 26.38 1.55
N PRO A 158 -7.00 25.22 1.33
CA PRO A 158 -7.84 24.98 0.14
C PRO A 158 -9.03 25.94 0.00
N LYS A 159 -9.60 26.01 -1.20
CA LYS A 159 -10.80 26.83 -1.49
C LYS A 159 -12.02 26.44 -0.64
N SER A 160 -12.29 25.16 -0.46
CA SER A 160 -13.43 24.64 0.34
C SER A 160 -13.53 25.29 1.73
N VAL A 161 -12.40 25.59 2.34
CA VAL A 161 -12.29 26.27 3.63
C VAL A 161 -12.93 27.66 3.62
N ARG A 162 -12.95 28.34 2.47
CA ARG A 162 -13.55 29.67 2.33
C ARG A 162 -15.03 29.63 2.69
N ASP A 163 -15.77 28.73 2.06
CA ASP A 163 -17.23 28.71 2.13
C ASP A 163 -17.68 28.27 3.53
N ASP A 164 -16.97 27.31 4.12
CA ASP A 164 -17.18 26.85 5.49
C ASP A 164 -16.89 27.96 6.52
N LEU A 165 -15.77 28.67 6.37
CA LEU A 165 -15.41 29.77 7.29
C LEU A 165 -16.36 30.96 7.14
N ILE A 166 -16.73 31.37 5.92
CA ILE A 166 -17.68 32.48 5.72
C ILE A 166 -19.02 32.13 6.40
N LYS A 167 -19.58 30.95 6.11
CA LYS A 167 -20.85 30.51 6.70
C LYS A 167 -20.79 30.42 8.23
N THR A 168 -19.66 29.98 8.77
CA THR A 168 -19.51 29.79 10.22
C THR A 168 -19.29 31.13 10.93
N MET A 169 -18.49 32.03 10.34
CA MET A 169 -18.12 33.32 10.93
C MET A 169 -19.22 34.38 10.84
N GLU A 170 -20.28 34.17 10.06
CA GLU A 170 -21.43 35.10 9.99
C GLU A 170 -22.12 35.29 11.35
N ASN A 171 -22.20 34.24 12.18
CA ASN A 171 -22.95 34.28 13.44
C ASN A 171 -22.20 33.72 14.65
N LYS A 172 -20.98 33.20 14.46
CA LYS A 172 -20.23 32.50 15.51
C LYS A 172 -18.81 33.02 15.64
N ARG A 173 -18.24 32.92 16.85
CA ARG A 173 -16.84 33.26 17.10
C ARG A 173 -15.97 32.11 16.66
N VAL A 174 -15.05 32.38 15.72
CA VAL A 174 -14.09 31.41 15.22
C VAL A 174 -12.69 31.73 15.72
N GLU A 175 -12.02 30.73 16.27
CA GLU A 175 -10.62 30.81 16.71
C GLU A 175 -9.78 29.74 16.02
N LEU A 176 -8.55 30.09 15.68
CA LEU A 176 -7.61 29.25 14.95
C LEU A 176 -6.37 28.98 15.80
N LEU A 177 -5.87 27.76 15.73
CA LEU A 177 -4.58 27.38 16.29
C LEU A 177 -3.74 26.75 15.17
N LEU A 178 -2.58 27.35 14.91
CA LEU A 178 -1.69 27.02 13.80
C LEU A 178 -0.40 26.40 14.34
N TYR A 179 -0.12 25.15 13.96
CA TYR A 179 1.11 24.46 14.36
C TYR A 179 1.54 23.47 13.28
N ALA A 180 2.82 23.11 13.24
CA ALA A 180 3.37 22.19 12.24
C ALA A 180 4.00 20.99 12.95
N PRO A 181 3.21 19.98 13.36
CA PRO A 181 3.73 18.84 14.08
C PRO A 181 4.62 17.98 13.18
N THR A 182 5.78 17.57 13.68
CA THR A 182 6.66 16.63 12.99
C THR A 182 6.11 15.21 13.10
N SER A 183 5.94 14.52 11.98
CA SER A 183 5.62 13.08 12.02
C SER A 183 6.84 12.30 12.53
N PRO A 184 6.64 11.34 13.47
CA PRO A 184 7.73 10.52 13.96
C PRO A 184 8.31 9.63 12.84
N ILE A 185 9.61 9.35 12.92
CA ILE A 185 10.34 8.54 11.93
C ILE A 185 9.80 7.11 11.86
N LEU A 186 9.43 6.54 13.01
CA LEU A 186 8.92 5.18 13.13
C LEU A 186 7.63 5.17 13.95
N ASP A 187 6.51 4.88 13.28
CA ASP A 187 5.23 4.62 13.94
C ASP A 187 5.09 3.10 14.22
N ILE A 188 4.54 2.72 15.37
CA ILE A 188 4.30 1.31 15.75
C ILE A 188 3.42 0.60 14.69
N SER A 189 2.50 1.33 14.06
CA SER A 189 1.66 0.81 12.98
C SER A 189 2.47 0.27 11.79
N VAL A 190 3.64 0.84 11.50
CA VAL A 190 4.55 0.38 10.43
C VAL A 190 5.14 -0.99 10.78
N VAL A 191 5.59 -1.16 12.03
CA VAL A 191 6.14 -2.43 12.52
C VAL A 191 5.05 -3.50 12.50
N PHE A 192 3.82 -3.14 12.88
CA PHE A 192 2.69 -4.05 12.84
C PHE A 192 2.31 -4.46 11.41
N LEU A 193 2.26 -3.52 10.46
CA LEU A 193 2.04 -3.82 9.05
C LEU A 193 3.14 -4.69 8.43
N TRP A 194 4.41 -4.41 8.78
CA TRP A 194 5.54 -5.22 8.37
C TRP A 194 5.38 -6.67 8.86
N ALA A 195 5.08 -6.84 10.16
CA ALA A 195 4.88 -8.16 10.76
C ALA A 195 3.70 -8.91 10.13
N MET A 196 2.57 -8.23 9.90
CA MET A 196 1.41 -8.81 9.21
C MET A 196 1.74 -9.27 7.79
N SER A 197 2.49 -8.46 7.03
CA SER A 197 2.83 -8.75 5.64
C SER A 197 3.77 -9.95 5.52
N VAL A 198 4.83 -9.97 6.34
CA VAL A 198 5.76 -11.10 6.43
C VAL A 198 5.03 -12.35 6.94
N GLY A 199 4.21 -12.21 7.98
CA GLY A 199 3.40 -13.29 8.54
C GLY A 199 2.45 -13.90 7.52
N THR A 200 1.79 -13.09 6.69
CA THR A 200 0.87 -13.56 5.64
C THR A 200 1.58 -14.42 4.59
N VAL A 201 2.74 -13.99 4.11
CA VAL A 201 3.50 -14.76 3.12
C VAL A 201 4.05 -16.04 3.74
N PHE A 202 4.50 -15.98 4.98
CA PHE A 202 4.97 -17.15 5.72
C PHE A 202 3.86 -18.18 5.90
N THR A 203 2.68 -17.76 6.41
CA THR A 203 1.54 -18.64 6.61
C THR A 203 1.06 -19.22 5.29
N ALA A 204 0.95 -18.43 4.23
CA ALA A 204 0.56 -18.92 2.90
C ALA A 204 1.53 -19.98 2.36
N SER A 205 2.84 -19.80 2.56
CA SER A 205 3.85 -20.76 2.11
C SER A 205 3.72 -22.10 2.84
N LEU A 206 3.52 -22.07 4.15
CA LEU A 206 3.30 -23.27 4.94
C LEU A 206 1.91 -23.89 4.72
N TRP A 207 0.91 -23.09 4.34
CA TRP A 207 -0.47 -23.57 4.14
C TRP A 207 -0.58 -24.64 3.06
N GLN A 208 0.31 -24.60 2.06
CA GLN A 208 0.38 -25.60 1.00
C GLN A 208 0.58 -27.01 1.55
N GLU A 209 1.24 -27.18 2.69
CA GLU A 209 1.42 -28.49 3.32
C GLU A 209 0.13 -29.09 3.82
N PHE A 210 -0.78 -28.23 4.30
CA PHE A 210 -2.08 -28.64 4.81
C PHE A 210 -3.02 -29.02 3.66
N GLY A 211 -2.95 -28.33 2.51
CA GLY A 211 -3.77 -28.64 1.33
C GLY A 211 -3.34 -29.90 0.56
N ILE A 212 -2.03 -30.16 0.42
CA ILE A 212 -1.52 -31.33 -0.34
C ILE A 212 -1.95 -32.66 0.32
N SER A 213 -2.04 -32.71 1.65
CA SER A 213 -2.47 -33.91 2.39
C SER A 213 -3.92 -34.30 2.07
N GLU A 214 -4.79 -33.35 1.73
CA GLU A 214 -6.20 -33.58 1.42
C GLU A 214 -6.39 -34.05 -0.03
N GLN A 215 -5.66 -33.48 -0.99
CA GLN A 215 -5.66 -33.93 -2.40
C GLN A 215 -5.08 -35.34 -2.58
N THR A 216 -4.01 -35.67 -1.86
CA THR A 216 -3.37 -37.00 -1.93
C THR A 216 -4.31 -38.09 -1.36
N GLU A 217 -5.08 -37.77 -0.33
CA GLU A 217 -6.00 -38.71 0.32
C GLU A 217 -7.32 -38.88 -0.45
N LYS A 218 -7.83 -37.83 -1.13
CA LYS A 218 -8.94 -37.99 -2.08
C LYS A 218 -8.61 -38.98 -3.20
N ARG A 219 -7.39 -38.91 -3.76
CA ARG A 219 -6.92 -39.90 -4.75
C ARG A 219 -6.85 -41.32 -4.18
N LEU A 220 -6.38 -41.48 -2.93
CA LEU A 220 -6.34 -42.78 -2.26
C LEU A 220 -7.75 -43.36 -2.00
N ASN A 221 -8.70 -42.53 -1.59
CA ASN A 221 -10.08 -42.95 -1.32
C ASN A 221 -10.90 -43.21 -2.59
N GLU A 222 -10.66 -42.50 -3.69
CA GLU A 222 -11.28 -42.78 -5.01
C GLU A 222 -10.69 -44.04 -5.68
N SER A 223 -9.47 -44.46 -5.29
CA SER A 223 -8.81 -45.65 -5.85
C SER A 223 -9.16 -46.99 -5.18
N SER A 224 -10.10 -47.03 -4.23
CA SER A 224 -10.57 -48.29 -3.64
C SER A 224 -11.66 -48.93 -4.51
N PRO A 225 -11.49 -50.18 -5.00
CA PRO A 225 -12.22 -50.67 -6.17
C PRO A 225 -13.67 -51.06 -5.85
N LYS A 226 -14.62 -50.52 -6.61
CA LYS A 226 -15.91 -51.17 -6.86
C LYS A 226 -15.86 -51.79 -8.25
N GLU A 227 -16.00 -53.12 -8.30
CA GLU A 227 -16.13 -53.88 -9.55
C GLU A 227 -17.34 -53.40 -10.36
N SER A 228 -17.09 -53.04 -11.62
CA SER A 228 -17.74 -53.53 -12.85
C SER A 228 -17.83 -52.44 -13.94
N SER A 229 -17.29 -52.78 -15.13
CA SER A 229 -17.60 -52.33 -16.51
C SER A 229 -18.23 -50.93 -16.66
N ASP A 230 -17.68 -49.96 -17.40
CA ASP A 230 -17.49 -49.96 -18.85
C ASP A 230 -16.85 -48.60 -19.26
N ALA A 231 -16.46 -48.49 -20.52
CA ALA A 231 -15.55 -47.50 -21.09
C ALA A 231 -15.92 -46.01 -20.95
N GLY A 232 -14.87 -45.21 -20.77
CA GLY A 232 -14.67 -43.93 -21.46
C GLY A 232 -15.42 -42.71 -20.93
N THR A 233 -14.73 -41.89 -20.13
CA THR A 233 -14.59 -40.44 -20.33
C THR A 233 -13.68 -39.87 -19.25
N ASP A 234 -12.51 -39.37 -19.65
CA ASP A 234 -11.65 -38.52 -18.83
C ASP A 234 -12.47 -37.35 -18.30
N SER A 235 -12.73 -37.35 -17.00
CA SER A 235 -13.24 -36.19 -16.26
C SER A 235 -12.26 -35.88 -15.14
N ASP A 236 -11.14 -35.27 -15.55
CA ASP A 236 -10.20 -34.58 -14.67
C ASP A 236 -10.96 -33.49 -13.89
N ASN A 237 -11.35 -33.79 -12.66
CA ASN A 237 -11.78 -32.80 -11.68
C ASN A 237 -10.64 -32.55 -10.68
N ASP A 238 -9.46 -32.20 -11.20
CA ASP A 238 -8.38 -31.65 -10.42
C ASP A 238 -8.75 -30.20 -10.03
N GLN A 239 -8.60 -29.82 -8.75
CA GLN A 239 -8.76 -28.44 -8.34
C GLN A 239 -7.92 -27.52 -9.25
N GLU A 240 -8.59 -26.64 -10.00
CA GLU A 240 -7.98 -25.76 -11.00
C GLU A 240 -6.96 -24.81 -10.37
N THR A 241 -5.72 -25.28 -10.19
CA THR A 241 -4.60 -24.41 -9.84
C THR A 241 -4.17 -23.68 -11.09
N ILE A 242 -4.24 -22.34 -11.06
CA ILE A 242 -4.01 -21.50 -12.24
C ILE A 242 -2.51 -21.22 -12.34
N ASP A 243 -1.85 -21.93 -13.24
CA ASP A 243 -0.46 -21.66 -13.58
C ASP A 243 -0.36 -20.36 -14.38
N ILE A 244 0.43 -19.42 -13.88
CA ILE A 244 0.66 -18.16 -14.57
C ILE A 244 1.57 -18.42 -15.79
N SER A 245 1.12 -17.99 -16.97
CA SER A 245 1.92 -18.01 -18.20
C SER A 245 2.66 -16.69 -18.42
N VAL A 246 3.76 -16.71 -19.18
CA VAL A 246 4.50 -15.50 -19.59
C VAL A 246 3.58 -14.50 -20.31
N LYS A 247 2.73 -15.00 -21.23
CA LYS A 247 1.73 -14.16 -21.91
C LYS A 247 0.72 -13.57 -20.92
N GLY A 248 0.31 -14.36 -19.94
CA GLY A 248 -0.59 -13.94 -18.87
C GLY A 248 0.01 -12.83 -18.01
N ALA A 249 1.30 -12.91 -17.68
CA ALA A 249 2.00 -11.89 -16.90
C ALA A 249 2.05 -10.53 -17.60
N ILE A 250 2.33 -10.50 -18.91
CA ILE A 250 2.33 -9.26 -19.70
C ILE A 250 0.90 -8.70 -19.83
N LEU A 251 -0.07 -9.57 -20.17
CA LEU A 251 -1.47 -9.18 -20.27
C LEU A 251 -2.00 -8.61 -18.95
N PHE A 252 -1.61 -9.21 -17.83
CA PHE A 252 -1.98 -8.75 -16.50
C PHE A 252 -1.52 -7.30 -16.25
N VAL A 253 -0.29 -6.93 -16.62
CA VAL A 253 0.23 -5.57 -16.44
C VAL A 253 -0.50 -4.55 -17.33
N ILE A 254 -0.82 -4.94 -18.57
CA ILE A 254 -1.60 -4.09 -19.48
C ILE A 254 -3.01 -3.87 -18.92
N LEU A 255 -3.68 -4.95 -18.51
CA LEU A 255 -5.02 -4.88 -17.93
C LEU A 255 -5.04 -4.06 -16.64
N ALA A 256 -4.05 -4.24 -15.77
CA ALA A 256 -3.90 -3.44 -14.54
C ALA A 256 -3.70 -1.95 -14.86
N SER A 257 -2.93 -1.61 -15.90
CA SER A 257 -2.72 -0.24 -16.33
C SER A 257 -3.99 0.41 -16.88
N VAL A 258 -4.74 -0.32 -17.72
CA VAL A 258 -6.04 0.15 -18.24
C VAL A 258 -7.03 0.32 -17.08
N PHE A 259 -7.09 -0.64 -16.18
CA PHE A 259 -7.95 -0.59 -15.01
C PHE A 259 -7.63 0.59 -14.09
N LEU A 260 -6.34 0.88 -13.85
CA LEU A 260 -5.90 2.00 -13.05
C LEU A 260 -6.28 3.35 -13.68
N LEU A 261 -6.13 3.50 -15.00
CA LEU A 261 -6.57 4.70 -15.71
C LEU A 261 -8.08 4.86 -15.69
N LEU A 262 -8.84 3.77 -15.87
CA LEU A 262 -10.29 3.78 -15.76
C LEU A 262 -10.69 4.26 -14.36
N LEU A 263 -10.06 3.72 -13.33
CA LEU A 263 -10.23 4.17 -11.96
C LEU A 263 -9.97 5.66 -11.83
N PHE A 264 -8.83 6.15 -12.32
CA PHE A 264 -8.45 7.56 -12.22
C PHE A 264 -9.47 8.52 -12.86
N PHE A 265 -9.91 8.24 -14.08
CA PHE A 265 -10.84 9.12 -14.80
C PHE A 265 -12.29 8.94 -14.36
N PHE A 266 -12.69 7.73 -13.96
CA PHE A 266 -14.07 7.37 -13.61
C PHE A 266 -14.22 7.03 -12.12
N MET A 267 -13.43 7.67 -11.23
CA MET A 267 -13.53 7.53 -9.76
C MET A 267 -14.93 7.96 -9.29
N SER A 268 -15.88 7.03 -9.35
CA SER A 268 -17.26 7.20 -8.92
C SER A 268 -17.53 6.32 -7.70
N SER A 269 -18.41 6.78 -6.80
CA SER A 269 -18.81 6.01 -5.62
C SER A 269 -19.36 4.63 -5.97
N TRP A 270 -19.97 4.47 -7.15
CA TRP A 270 -20.44 3.18 -7.66
C TRP A 270 -19.28 2.20 -7.91
N PHE A 271 -18.16 2.69 -8.45
CA PHE A 271 -17.01 1.85 -8.73
C PHE A 271 -16.38 1.31 -7.44
N LEU A 272 -16.23 2.17 -6.42
CA LEU A 272 -15.76 1.75 -5.09
C LEU A 272 -16.69 0.71 -4.45
N LEU A 273 -18.00 0.84 -4.65
CA LEU A 273 -18.97 -0.15 -4.20
C LEU A 273 -18.78 -1.49 -4.92
N VAL A 274 -18.61 -1.50 -6.24
CA VAL A 274 -18.31 -2.73 -7.00
C VAL A 274 -17.03 -3.39 -6.49
N LEU A 275 -15.96 -2.61 -6.28
CA LEU A 275 -14.70 -3.13 -5.77
C LEU A 275 -14.83 -3.69 -4.34
N THR A 276 -15.66 -3.07 -3.52
CA THR A 276 -16.00 -3.56 -2.17
C THR A 276 -16.72 -4.90 -2.24
N VAL A 277 -17.68 -5.07 -3.17
CA VAL A 277 -18.38 -6.34 -3.36
C VAL A 277 -17.42 -7.44 -3.83
N LEU A 278 -16.55 -7.16 -4.81
CA LEU A 278 -15.53 -8.11 -5.27
C LEU A 278 -14.56 -8.50 -4.14
N PHE A 279 -14.15 -7.53 -3.33
CA PHE A 279 -13.32 -7.78 -2.15
C PHE A 279 -14.03 -8.67 -1.12
N CYS A 280 -15.31 -8.43 -0.85
CA CYS A 280 -16.11 -9.29 0.04
C CYS A 280 -16.21 -10.73 -0.49
N ILE A 281 -16.44 -10.91 -1.81
CA ILE A 281 -16.48 -12.25 -2.42
C ILE A 281 -15.14 -12.97 -2.23
N GLY A 282 -14.03 -12.32 -2.57
CA GLY A 282 -12.69 -12.88 -2.40
C GLY A 282 -12.33 -13.16 -0.93
N GLY A 283 -12.74 -12.28 -0.02
CA GLY A 283 -12.55 -12.43 1.43
C GLY A 283 -13.36 -13.58 2.01
N VAL A 284 -14.62 -13.74 1.62
CA VAL A 284 -15.48 -14.88 2.03
C VAL A 284 -14.89 -16.19 1.52
N GLN A 285 -14.49 -16.25 0.25
CA GLN A 285 -13.87 -17.45 -0.33
C GLN A 285 -12.57 -17.81 0.41
N GLY A 286 -11.71 -16.83 0.66
CA GLY A 286 -10.45 -17.08 1.35
C GLY A 286 -10.64 -17.51 2.80
N MET A 287 -11.57 -16.89 3.52
CA MET A 287 -11.86 -17.22 4.91
C MET A 287 -12.53 -18.59 5.04
N HIS A 288 -13.46 -18.93 4.13
CA HIS A 288 -14.06 -20.25 4.04
C HIS A 288 -13.00 -21.33 3.86
N ASN A 289 -12.09 -21.15 2.90
CA ASN A 289 -11.00 -22.11 2.65
C ASN A 289 -10.09 -22.27 3.88
N ILE A 290 -9.68 -21.17 4.52
CA ILE A 290 -8.80 -21.20 5.69
C ILE A 290 -9.45 -21.89 6.90
N ILE A 291 -10.76 -21.69 7.10
CA ILE A 291 -11.48 -22.35 8.20
C ILE A 291 -11.72 -23.83 7.87
N MET A 292 -12.07 -24.15 6.62
CA MET A 292 -12.47 -25.50 6.24
C MET A 292 -11.31 -26.50 6.20
N THR A 293 -10.10 -26.06 5.80
CA THR A 293 -8.90 -26.93 5.77
C THR A 293 -8.59 -27.61 7.13
N PRO A 294 -8.43 -26.89 8.26
CA PRO A 294 -8.17 -27.52 9.55
C PRO A 294 -9.38 -28.28 10.10
N VAL A 295 -10.60 -27.81 9.85
CA VAL A 295 -11.84 -28.45 10.31
C VAL A 295 -12.01 -29.82 9.68
N THR A 296 -11.81 -29.94 8.38
CA THR A 296 -11.90 -31.22 7.65
C THR A 296 -10.81 -32.18 8.09
N ARG A 297 -9.59 -31.68 8.34
CA ARG A 297 -8.47 -32.50 8.83
C ARG A 297 -8.68 -33.01 10.25
N LYS A 298 -9.19 -32.17 11.16
CA LYS A 298 -9.41 -32.52 12.57
C LYS A 298 -10.65 -33.41 12.74
N CYS A 299 -11.68 -33.22 11.93
CA CYS A 299 -12.93 -33.98 11.95
C CYS A 299 -12.97 -35.06 10.85
N ARG A 300 -11.85 -35.76 10.60
CA ARG A 300 -11.71 -36.82 9.57
C ARG A 300 -12.71 -37.97 9.70
N ASN A 301 -13.16 -38.28 10.92
CA ASN A 301 -14.11 -39.37 11.22
C ASN A 301 -15.54 -38.90 11.54
N CYS A 302 -15.85 -37.61 11.37
CA CYS A 302 -17.22 -37.14 11.61
C CYS A 302 -18.11 -37.51 10.41
N PRO A 303 -19.31 -38.09 10.62
CA PRO A 303 -20.24 -38.35 9.52
C PRO A 303 -20.61 -37.03 8.85
N GLN A 304 -20.15 -36.84 7.61
CA GLN A 304 -20.50 -35.66 6.82
C GLN A 304 -21.95 -35.81 6.36
N LYS A 305 -22.85 -35.05 7.00
CA LYS A 305 -24.21 -34.87 6.49
C LYS A 305 -24.15 -33.96 5.27
N THR A 306 -24.48 -34.51 4.10
CA THR A 306 -24.58 -33.79 2.83
C THR A 306 -26.03 -33.38 2.57
N VAL A 307 -26.23 -32.20 1.99
CA VAL A 307 -27.53 -31.70 1.53
C VAL A 307 -27.42 -31.43 0.03
N ARG A 308 -28.39 -31.89 -0.75
CA ARG A 308 -28.46 -31.61 -2.19
C ARG A 308 -29.13 -30.27 -2.40
N LEU A 309 -28.37 -29.30 -2.91
CA LEU A 309 -28.89 -28.02 -3.39
C LEU A 309 -29.17 -28.11 -4.90
N PRO A 310 -30.33 -27.60 -5.37
CA PRO A 310 -30.78 -27.78 -6.75
C PRO A 310 -29.86 -27.16 -7.82
N VAL A 311 -28.95 -26.25 -7.44
CA VAL A 311 -28.05 -25.53 -8.36
C VAL A 311 -26.56 -25.86 -8.13
N ILE A 312 -26.18 -26.28 -6.92
CA ILE A 312 -24.77 -26.39 -6.49
C ILE A 312 -24.34 -27.86 -6.29
N GLY A 313 -25.29 -28.79 -6.19
CA GLY A 313 -25.01 -30.22 -5.95
C GLY A 313 -24.99 -30.60 -4.47
N GLU A 314 -24.27 -31.68 -4.13
CA GLU A 314 -24.10 -32.13 -2.74
C GLU A 314 -23.11 -31.24 -1.98
N VAL A 315 -23.59 -30.53 -0.97
CA VAL A 315 -22.76 -29.68 -0.11
C VAL A 315 -22.85 -30.15 1.33
N SER A 316 -21.71 -30.18 2.05
CA SER A 316 -21.71 -30.51 3.47
C SER A 316 -22.36 -29.40 4.29
N ILE A 317 -23.22 -29.77 5.26
CA ILE A 317 -23.89 -28.79 6.15
C ILE A 317 -22.86 -27.90 6.85
N LEU A 318 -21.73 -28.48 7.24
CA LEU A 318 -20.62 -27.76 7.87
C LEU A 318 -20.05 -26.67 6.97
N SER A 319 -19.82 -26.96 5.68
CA SER A 319 -19.35 -25.98 4.71
C SER A 319 -20.36 -24.85 4.53
N LEU A 320 -21.66 -25.16 4.50
CA LEU A 320 -22.73 -24.16 4.41
C LEU A 320 -22.77 -23.24 5.64
N VAL A 321 -22.65 -23.80 6.85
CA VAL A 321 -22.61 -23.02 8.10
C VAL A 321 -21.39 -22.10 8.14
N VAL A 322 -20.21 -22.61 7.78
CA VAL A 322 -18.98 -21.81 7.71
C VAL A 322 -19.12 -20.70 6.67
N PHE A 323 -19.68 -21.01 5.49
CA PHE A 323 -19.92 -20.01 4.45
C PHE A 323 -20.86 -18.90 4.92
N LEU A 324 -21.98 -19.24 5.57
CA LEU A 324 -22.91 -18.26 6.14
C LEU A 324 -22.25 -17.38 7.19
N PHE A 325 -21.46 -17.96 8.09
CA PHE A 325 -20.67 -17.20 9.06
C PHE A 325 -19.71 -16.23 8.36
N CYS A 326 -19.01 -16.69 7.31
CA CYS A 326 -18.10 -15.84 6.56
C CYS A 326 -18.81 -14.70 5.84
N ALA A 327 -19.96 -14.98 5.22
CA ALA A 327 -20.79 -13.98 4.55
C ALA A 327 -21.31 -12.93 5.52
N ILE A 328 -21.79 -13.34 6.71
CA ILE A 328 -22.24 -12.41 7.77
C ILE A 328 -21.10 -11.49 8.18
N PHE A 329 -19.90 -12.03 8.41
CA PHE A 329 -18.72 -11.23 8.78
C PHE A 329 -18.36 -10.20 7.69
N ALA A 330 -18.36 -10.61 6.42
CA ALA A 330 -18.05 -9.71 5.29
C ALA A 330 -19.10 -8.62 5.10
N VAL A 331 -20.40 -8.95 5.24
CA VAL A 331 -21.50 -7.97 5.18
C VAL A 331 -21.43 -7.00 6.36
N ALA A 332 -21.20 -7.50 7.58
CA ALA A 332 -21.07 -6.66 8.76
C ALA A 332 -19.92 -5.66 8.61
N TRP A 333 -18.78 -6.11 8.06
CA TRP A 333 -17.67 -5.23 7.70
C TRP A 333 -18.06 -4.21 6.63
N ALA A 334 -18.70 -4.63 5.54
CA ALA A 334 -19.07 -3.75 4.42
C ALA A 334 -20.04 -2.63 4.84
N VAL A 335 -20.96 -2.92 5.78
CA VAL A 335 -21.88 -1.93 6.36
C VAL A 335 -21.13 -0.95 7.28
N HIS A 336 -20.23 -1.45 8.13
CA HIS A 336 -19.47 -0.64 9.09
C HIS A 336 -18.15 -0.12 8.53
N ARG A 337 -17.92 -0.16 7.21
CA ARG A 337 -16.63 0.12 6.58
C ARG A 337 -16.08 1.54 6.80
N ARG A 338 -16.96 2.48 7.17
CA ARG A 338 -16.62 3.87 7.50
C ARG A 338 -16.26 4.09 8.97
N ALA A 339 -16.53 3.12 9.84
CA ALA A 339 -16.20 3.21 11.25
C ALA A 339 -14.69 3.12 11.47
N SER A 340 -14.19 3.74 12.54
CA SER A 340 -12.76 3.79 12.89
C SER A 340 -12.15 2.42 13.19
N TYR A 341 -12.94 1.42 13.61
CA TYR A 341 -12.47 0.05 13.90
C TYR A 341 -12.54 -0.89 12.68
N SER A 342 -13.07 -0.43 11.54
CA SER A 342 -13.30 -1.26 10.35
C SER A 342 -12.02 -1.80 9.70
N TRP A 343 -10.86 -1.22 10.01
CA TRP A 343 -9.56 -1.68 9.53
C TRP A 343 -9.25 -3.13 9.97
N VAL A 344 -9.71 -3.54 11.16
CA VAL A 344 -9.47 -4.90 11.67
C VAL A 344 -10.15 -5.93 10.78
N GLY A 345 -11.45 -5.73 10.51
CA GLY A 345 -12.23 -6.62 9.64
C GLY A 345 -11.68 -6.64 8.20
N GLN A 346 -11.26 -5.49 7.69
CA GLN A 346 -10.64 -5.38 6.36
C GLN A 346 -9.36 -6.20 6.29
N ASN A 347 -8.48 -6.06 7.28
CA ASN A 347 -7.21 -6.77 7.32
C ASN A 347 -7.41 -8.29 7.45
N ILE A 348 -8.39 -8.73 8.25
CA ILE A 348 -8.72 -10.17 8.36
C ILE A 348 -9.18 -10.71 7.00
N LEU A 349 -10.16 -10.06 6.36
CA LEU A 349 -10.65 -10.46 5.03
C LEU A 349 -9.52 -10.41 3.98
N GLY A 350 -8.69 -9.38 4.02
CA GLY A 350 -7.56 -9.19 3.12
C GLY A 350 -6.50 -10.28 3.27
N ILE A 351 -6.10 -10.61 4.49
CA ILE A 351 -5.14 -11.70 4.76
C ILE A 351 -5.71 -13.03 4.27
N CYS A 352 -6.98 -13.32 4.57
CA CYS A 352 -7.63 -14.55 4.13
C CYS A 352 -7.68 -14.65 2.60
N MET A 353 -8.06 -13.55 1.93
CA MET A 353 -8.06 -13.45 0.46
C MET A 353 -6.66 -13.65 -0.12
N MET A 354 -5.63 -13.00 0.45
CA MET A 354 -4.26 -13.10 -0.04
C MET A 354 -3.69 -14.50 0.10
N ILE A 355 -3.89 -15.15 1.25
CA ILE A 355 -3.47 -16.56 1.45
C ILE A 355 -4.14 -17.43 0.38
N ASN A 356 -5.44 -17.26 0.14
CA ASN A 356 -6.17 -18.02 -0.87
C ASN A 356 -5.64 -17.78 -2.28
N VAL A 357 -5.38 -16.52 -2.67
CA VAL A 357 -4.78 -16.19 -3.97
C VAL A 357 -3.41 -16.85 -4.11
N LEU A 358 -2.57 -16.85 -3.06
CA LEU A 358 -1.26 -17.52 -3.07
C LEU A 358 -1.34 -19.06 -3.12
N GLN A 359 -2.48 -19.66 -2.78
CA GLN A 359 -2.73 -21.09 -3.00
C GLN A 359 -3.18 -21.40 -4.44
N LEU A 360 -4.03 -20.54 -5.00
CA LEU A 360 -4.65 -20.72 -6.32
C LEU A 360 -3.70 -20.38 -7.46
N ALA A 361 -3.04 -19.23 -7.37
CA ALA A 361 -2.11 -18.75 -8.40
C ALA A 361 -0.73 -19.37 -8.16
N ARG A 362 -0.23 -20.12 -9.15
CA ARG A 362 1.06 -20.81 -9.07
C ARG A 362 1.99 -20.30 -10.15
N LEU A 363 3.24 -20.06 -9.76
CA LEU A 363 4.32 -19.84 -10.73
C LEU A 363 4.88 -21.20 -11.13
N PRO A 364 4.83 -21.57 -12.42
CA PRO A 364 5.28 -22.88 -12.84
C PRO A 364 6.81 -22.95 -12.92
N ASN A 365 7.50 -21.81 -13.15
CA ASN A 365 8.95 -21.74 -13.34
C ASN A 365 9.48 -20.37 -12.90
N ILE A 366 10.78 -20.27 -12.60
CA ILE A 366 11.43 -18.97 -12.31
C ILE A 366 11.40 -18.01 -13.51
N LYS A 367 11.26 -18.51 -14.75
CA LYS A 367 11.14 -17.66 -15.95
C LYS A 367 9.91 -16.77 -15.88
N VAL A 368 8.76 -17.39 -15.57
CA VAL A 368 7.50 -16.67 -15.43
C VAL A 368 7.59 -15.70 -14.27
N ALA A 369 8.17 -16.14 -13.14
CA ALA A 369 8.40 -15.28 -11.97
C ALA A 369 9.22 -14.04 -12.34
N THR A 370 10.31 -14.22 -13.10
CA THR A 370 11.20 -13.14 -13.55
C THR A 370 10.44 -12.16 -14.43
N VAL A 371 9.71 -12.63 -15.45
CA VAL A 371 8.94 -11.76 -16.34
C VAL A 371 7.85 -11.01 -15.57
N LEU A 372 7.09 -11.69 -14.71
CA LEU A 372 6.02 -11.09 -13.92
C LEU A 372 6.56 -10.00 -12.97
N LEU A 373 7.59 -10.31 -12.20
CA LEU A 373 8.16 -9.38 -11.22
C LEU A 373 8.90 -8.21 -11.87
N CYS A 374 9.64 -8.44 -12.95
CA CYS A 374 10.26 -7.36 -13.71
C CYS A 374 9.21 -6.46 -14.38
N SER A 375 8.10 -7.03 -14.88
CA SER A 375 7.01 -6.22 -15.46
C SER A 375 6.29 -5.42 -14.38
N ALA A 376 6.02 -6.01 -13.22
CA ALA A 376 5.42 -5.33 -12.07
C ALA A 376 6.33 -4.22 -11.50
N PHE A 377 7.65 -4.45 -11.47
CA PHE A 377 8.66 -3.44 -11.13
C PHE A 377 8.59 -2.22 -12.04
N LEU A 378 8.56 -2.43 -13.36
CA LEU A 378 8.47 -1.34 -14.34
C LEU A 378 7.13 -0.61 -14.26
N TYR A 379 6.05 -1.36 -14.05
CA TYR A 379 4.70 -0.81 -13.84
C TYR A 379 4.68 0.17 -12.65
N ASP A 380 5.25 -0.23 -11.51
CA ASP A 380 5.23 0.57 -10.29
C ASP A 380 6.04 1.88 -10.44
N ILE A 381 7.23 1.79 -11.04
CA ILE A 381 8.04 2.98 -11.36
C ILE A 381 7.30 3.92 -12.31
N PHE A 382 6.68 3.38 -13.36
CA PHE A 382 5.95 4.19 -14.33
C PHE A 382 4.79 4.94 -13.66
N TRP A 383 3.95 4.24 -12.89
CA TRP A 383 2.76 4.85 -12.30
C TRP A 383 3.06 5.76 -11.11
N VAL A 384 4.20 5.61 -10.44
CA VAL A 384 4.58 6.51 -9.33
C VAL A 384 5.37 7.72 -9.82
N PHE A 385 6.41 7.54 -10.63
CA PHE A 385 7.35 8.61 -11.02
C PHE A 385 7.10 9.20 -12.40
N ILE A 386 6.63 8.42 -13.38
CA ILE A 386 6.44 8.92 -14.75
C ILE A 386 5.04 9.52 -14.90
N SER A 387 4.02 8.96 -14.26
CA SER A 387 2.64 9.47 -14.37
C SER A 387 2.46 10.94 -13.95
N PRO A 388 3.14 11.49 -12.93
CA PRO A 388 3.06 12.93 -12.62
C PRO A 388 3.55 13.82 -13.75
N LEU A 389 4.52 13.37 -14.54
CA LEU A 389 5.05 14.15 -15.67
C LEU A 389 4.02 14.30 -16.80
N ILE A 390 3.07 13.36 -16.89
CA ILE A 390 2.04 13.33 -17.94
C ILE A 390 0.72 13.92 -17.43
N PHE A 391 0.31 13.56 -16.21
CA PHE A 391 -1.01 13.88 -15.64
C PHE A 391 -0.96 14.94 -14.53
N GLN A 392 0.20 15.57 -14.29
CA GLN A 392 0.47 16.54 -13.22
C GLN A 392 0.30 15.99 -11.79
N GLN A 393 -0.15 14.74 -11.63
CA GLN A 393 -0.31 14.04 -10.35
C GLN A 393 0.00 12.56 -10.51
N SER A 394 0.50 11.92 -9.44
CA SER A 394 0.69 10.48 -9.44
C SER A 394 -0.67 9.77 -9.41
N VAL A 395 -1.02 9.13 -10.53
CA VAL A 395 -2.30 8.43 -10.70
C VAL A 395 -2.51 7.38 -9.60
N MET A 396 -1.48 6.58 -9.29
CA MET A 396 -1.55 5.55 -8.24
C MET A 396 -1.85 6.13 -6.85
N ILE A 397 -1.28 7.28 -6.51
CA ILE A 397 -1.50 7.94 -5.21
C ILE A 397 -2.92 8.54 -5.16
N ALA A 398 -3.34 9.21 -6.24
CA ALA A 398 -4.65 9.83 -6.33
C ALA A 398 -5.78 8.79 -6.20
N VAL A 399 -5.62 7.63 -6.84
CA VAL A 399 -6.56 6.51 -6.79
C VAL A 399 -6.53 5.83 -5.42
N ALA A 400 -5.35 5.58 -4.84
CA ALA A 400 -5.23 4.95 -3.52
C ALA A 400 -5.84 5.79 -2.38
N LYS A 401 -5.72 7.11 -2.45
CA LYS A 401 -6.22 8.05 -1.43
C LYS A 401 -7.68 8.47 -1.63
N GLY A 402 -8.32 8.14 -2.75
CA GLY A 402 -9.75 8.46 -2.98
C GLY A 402 -10.04 9.96 -3.03
N LYS A 403 -9.16 10.75 -3.67
CA LYS A 403 -9.21 12.23 -3.67
C LYS A 403 -10.56 12.81 -4.15
N ASN A 404 -11.25 12.11 -5.05
CA ASN A 404 -12.51 12.58 -5.66
C ASN A 404 -13.79 12.10 -4.92
N THR A 405 -13.67 11.28 -3.87
CA THR A 405 -14.80 10.62 -3.20
C THR A 405 -14.81 10.84 -1.68
N GLY A 406 -14.25 11.96 -1.21
CA GLY A 406 -14.25 12.31 0.22
C GLY A 406 -13.30 11.45 1.06
N GLY A 407 -12.21 10.93 0.47
CA GLY A 407 -11.17 10.18 1.20
C GLY A 407 -11.47 8.69 1.42
N GLU A 408 -12.50 8.13 0.77
CA GLU A 408 -12.76 6.68 0.81
C GLU A 408 -11.68 5.93 0.00
N SER A 409 -10.79 5.23 0.71
CA SER A 409 -9.69 4.43 0.12
C SER A 409 -10.18 3.08 -0.44
N ILE A 410 -9.53 2.60 -1.49
CA ILE A 410 -9.78 1.27 -2.08
C ILE A 410 -9.59 0.14 -1.04
N PRO A 411 -10.47 -0.87 -0.97
CA PRO A 411 -10.37 -1.93 0.04
C PRO A 411 -9.23 -2.95 -0.20
N MET A 412 -8.59 -2.95 -1.38
CA MET A 412 -7.50 -3.88 -1.75
C MET A 412 -6.11 -3.48 -1.19
N LEU A 413 -6.09 -3.13 0.09
CA LEU A 413 -4.88 -2.79 0.84
C LEU A 413 -5.02 -3.22 2.30
N LEU A 414 -3.90 -3.51 2.94
CA LEU A 414 -3.86 -3.61 4.40
C LEU A 414 -3.66 -2.21 4.97
N ARG A 415 -4.39 -1.87 6.04
CA ARG A 415 -4.28 -0.57 6.70
C ARG A 415 -4.25 -0.69 8.20
N VAL A 416 -3.44 0.16 8.83
CA VAL A 416 -3.36 0.24 10.29
C VAL A 416 -3.34 1.73 10.65
N PRO A 417 -4.17 2.19 11.61
CA PRO A 417 -4.20 3.59 12.00
C PRO A 417 -2.83 4.00 12.54
N ARG A 418 -2.39 5.22 12.21
CA ARG A 418 -1.19 5.78 12.81
C ARG A 418 -1.45 6.04 14.28
N LEU A 419 -0.63 5.45 15.16
CA LEU A 419 -0.87 5.47 16.60
C LEU A 419 -0.13 6.60 17.31
N ILE A 420 0.99 7.04 16.74
CA ILE A 420 1.86 8.08 17.33
C ILE A 420 1.76 9.38 16.54
N ASP A 421 1.52 9.29 15.22
CA ASP A 421 1.49 10.44 14.34
C ASP A 421 0.35 11.44 14.69
N PRO A 422 0.66 12.72 15.02
CA PRO A 422 -0.35 13.74 15.32
C PRO A 422 -1.30 14.03 14.16
N TRP A 423 -0.87 13.74 12.93
CA TRP A 423 -1.66 13.90 11.72
C TRP A 423 -2.79 12.86 11.58
N GLY A 424 -2.72 11.78 12.37
CA GLY A 424 -3.64 10.66 12.28
C GLY A 424 -3.57 9.96 10.92
N GLY A 425 -4.69 9.40 10.48
CA GLY A 425 -4.77 8.65 9.23
C GLY A 425 -4.27 7.20 9.37
N TYR A 426 -3.95 6.59 8.22
CA TYR A 426 -3.60 5.17 8.14
C TYR A 426 -2.29 4.99 7.39
N ASN A 427 -1.44 4.10 7.90
CA ASN A 427 -0.39 3.49 7.11
C ASN A 427 -1.00 2.35 6.29
N MET A 428 -0.56 2.22 5.04
CA MET A 428 -1.17 1.33 4.06
C MET A 428 -0.08 0.57 3.30
N ILE A 429 -0.38 -0.68 2.94
CA ILE A 429 0.43 -1.48 2.03
C ILE A 429 -0.48 -2.18 1.02
N GLY A 430 -0.11 -2.13 -0.26
CA GLY A 430 -0.92 -2.70 -1.34
C GLY A 430 -0.85 -4.22 -1.33
N PHE A 431 -1.94 -4.88 -1.74
CA PHE A 431 -1.92 -6.35 -1.89
C PHE A 431 -0.92 -6.80 -2.95
N GLY A 432 -0.68 -6.03 -4.01
CA GLY A 432 0.33 -6.34 -5.02
C GLY A 432 1.73 -6.50 -4.42
N ASP A 433 2.10 -5.63 -3.48
CA ASP A 433 3.40 -5.62 -2.81
C ASP A 433 3.63 -6.88 -1.97
N ILE A 434 2.55 -7.53 -1.52
CA ILE A 434 2.58 -8.78 -0.76
C ILE A 434 2.47 -9.99 -1.69
N LEU A 435 1.54 -9.95 -2.66
CA LEU A 435 1.22 -11.06 -3.55
C LEU A 435 2.35 -11.36 -4.54
N PHE A 436 2.94 -10.36 -5.22
CA PHE A 436 3.96 -10.65 -6.24
C PHE A 436 5.22 -11.29 -5.64
N PRO A 437 5.84 -10.74 -4.57
CA PRO A 437 6.94 -11.42 -3.91
C PRO A 437 6.50 -12.73 -3.25
N GLY A 438 5.28 -12.76 -2.70
CA GLY A 438 4.69 -13.96 -2.10
C GLY A 438 4.62 -15.14 -3.06
N LEU A 439 4.22 -14.92 -4.32
CA LEU A 439 4.18 -15.97 -5.35
C LEU A 439 5.56 -16.58 -5.62
N LEU A 440 6.61 -15.76 -5.61
CA LEU A 440 7.98 -16.24 -5.76
C LEU A 440 8.43 -17.05 -4.53
N ILE A 441 8.10 -16.56 -3.32
CA ILE A 441 8.45 -17.24 -2.08
C ILE A 441 7.77 -18.61 -1.99
N THR A 442 6.46 -18.67 -2.27
CA THR A 442 5.71 -19.94 -2.26
C THR A 442 6.24 -20.91 -3.32
N PHE A 443 6.62 -20.42 -4.50
CA PHE A 443 7.31 -21.22 -5.51
C PHE A 443 8.62 -21.81 -5.01
N THR A 444 9.49 -21.00 -4.39
CA THR A 444 10.77 -21.50 -3.87
C THR A 444 10.61 -22.46 -2.71
N TYR A 445 9.59 -22.27 -1.86
CA TYR A 445 9.25 -23.21 -0.79
C TYR A 445 8.95 -24.61 -1.36
N ARG A 446 8.12 -24.69 -2.40
CA ARG A 446 7.82 -25.95 -3.09
C ARG A 446 9.06 -26.58 -3.70
N PHE A 447 9.85 -25.78 -4.42
CA PHE A 447 11.08 -26.24 -5.07
C PHE A 447 12.09 -26.80 -4.07
N ASP A 448 12.29 -26.12 -2.93
CA ASP A 448 13.19 -26.58 -1.87
C ASP A 448 12.76 -27.93 -1.30
N ARG A 449 11.46 -28.11 -1.12
CA ARG A 449 10.88 -29.33 -0.57
C ARG A 449 11.02 -30.51 -1.53
N GLU A 450 10.70 -30.31 -2.81
CA GLU A 450 10.86 -31.33 -3.85
C GLU A 450 12.33 -31.70 -4.05
N SER A 451 13.23 -30.72 -3.94
CA SER A 451 14.68 -30.94 -3.99
C SER A 451 15.29 -31.48 -2.68
N LYS A 452 14.46 -31.77 -1.66
CA LYS A 452 14.85 -32.22 -0.31
C LYS A 452 15.96 -31.36 0.33
N LYS A 453 15.93 -30.04 0.10
CA LYS A 453 16.92 -29.11 0.68
C LYS A 453 16.58 -28.81 2.13
N SER A 454 17.59 -28.76 2.99
CA SER A 454 17.41 -28.31 4.38
C SER A 454 17.06 -26.83 4.44
N MET A 455 16.31 -26.38 5.46
CA MET A 455 15.79 -25.01 5.54
C MET A 455 16.87 -23.92 5.39
N GLY A 456 18.09 -24.13 5.90
CA GLY A 456 19.20 -23.17 5.76
C GLY A 456 19.90 -23.20 4.39
N LYS A 457 19.84 -24.34 3.68
CA LYS A 457 20.39 -24.51 2.33
C LYS A 457 19.35 -24.25 1.24
N GLY A 458 18.07 -24.15 1.59
CA GLY A 458 17.00 -23.75 0.69
C GLY A 458 17.08 -22.29 0.26
N TYR A 459 16.14 -21.88 -0.57
CA TYR A 459 15.88 -20.50 -0.99
C TYR A 459 14.84 -19.83 -0.07
N PHE A 460 13.86 -20.57 0.45
CA PHE A 460 12.72 -20.03 1.20
C PHE A 460 13.12 -19.06 2.33
N VAL A 461 14.00 -19.47 3.24
CA VAL A 461 14.40 -18.64 4.38
C VAL A 461 15.11 -17.36 3.91
N TRP A 462 15.96 -17.46 2.89
CA TRP A 462 16.67 -16.31 2.33
C TRP A 462 15.73 -15.32 1.67
N LEU A 463 14.70 -15.79 0.96
CA LEU A 463 13.71 -14.91 0.35
C LEU A 463 12.76 -14.32 1.39
N MET A 464 12.42 -15.04 2.46
CA MET A 464 11.65 -14.48 3.58
C MET A 464 12.40 -13.33 4.26
N VAL A 465 13.70 -13.51 4.52
CA VAL A 465 14.58 -12.45 5.03
C VAL A 465 14.68 -11.31 4.03
N GLY A 466 14.90 -11.62 2.75
CA GLY A 466 14.98 -10.64 1.67
C GLY A 466 13.69 -9.80 1.53
N TYR A 467 12.52 -10.43 1.61
CA TYR A 467 11.23 -9.74 1.61
C TYR A 467 11.06 -8.82 2.82
N GLY A 468 11.41 -9.29 4.02
CA GLY A 468 11.40 -8.48 5.23
C GLY A 468 12.30 -7.24 5.12
N PHE A 469 13.53 -7.40 4.61
CA PHE A 469 14.44 -6.27 4.34
C PHE A 469 13.95 -5.37 3.23
N GLY A 470 13.37 -5.92 2.16
CA GLY A 470 12.77 -5.15 1.07
C GLY A 470 11.65 -4.25 1.60
N LEU A 471 10.74 -4.78 2.43
CA LEU A 471 9.69 -3.97 3.09
C LEU A 471 10.28 -2.89 3.98
N PHE A 472 11.34 -3.18 4.74
CA PHE A 472 12.04 -2.15 5.51
C PHE A 472 12.55 -1.01 4.62
N PHE A 473 13.17 -1.33 3.48
CA PHE A 473 13.62 -0.32 2.52
C PHE A 473 12.48 0.46 1.89
N THR A 474 11.30 -0.14 1.67
CA THR A 474 10.11 0.63 1.27
C THR A 474 9.77 1.67 2.34
N TYR A 475 9.71 1.32 3.63
CA TYR A 475 9.41 2.35 4.64
C TYR A 475 10.50 3.42 4.75
N LEU A 476 11.77 3.05 4.62
CA LEU A 476 12.88 4.00 4.57
C LEU A 476 12.78 4.93 3.35
N GLY A 477 12.40 4.42 2.18
CA GLY A 477 12.17 5.19 0.96
C GLY A 477 11.07 6.23 1.15
N LEU A 478 9.93 5.85 1.73
CA LEU A 478 8.83 6.77 2.03
C LEU A 478 9.28 7.92 2.93
N TYR A 479 10.11 7.60 3.94
CA TYR A 479 10.67 8.58 4.86
C TYR A 479 11.63 9.54 4.14
N LEU A 480 12.58 9.02 3.37
CA LEU A 480 13.57 9.83 2.64
C LEU A 480 12.93 10.72 1.55
N MET A 481 11.79 10.30 1.00
CA MET A 481 11.06 11.04 -0.04
C MET A 481 10.04 12.03 0.53
N ASN A 482 10.12 12.37 1.82
CA ASN A 482 9.22 13.30 2.52
C ASN A 482 7.73 12.99 2.31
N GLY A 483 7.37 11.70 2.26
CA GLY A 483 5.97 11.27 2.09
C GLY A 483 5.41 11.38 0.66
N ASN A 484 6.24 11.72 -0.33
CA ASN A 484 5.87 11.52 -1.73
C ASN A 484 5.70 10.02 -2.01
N GLY A 485 4.83 9.67 -2.97
CA GLY A 485 4.60 8.26 -3.29
C GLY A 485 5.88 7.60 -3.75
N GLN A 486 6.04 6.35 -3.34
CA GLN A 486 7.19 5.53 -3.65
C GLN A 486 6.76 4.25 -4.38
N PRO A 487 7.55 3.77 -5.34
CA PRO A 487 7.36 2.45 -5.90
C PRO A 487 7.89 1.40 -4.92
N ALA A 488 7.01 0.65 -4.26
CA ALA A 488 7.40 -0.37 -3.29
C ALA A 488 8.16 -1.54 -3.95
N LEU A 489 7.77 -1.92 -5.16
CA LEU A 489 8.39 -3.03 -5.89
C LEU A 489 9.83 -2.71 -6.32
N LEU A 490 10.20 -1.42 -6.40
CA LEU A 490 11.58 -0.97 -6.62
C LEU A 490 12.55 -1.59 -5.60
N TYR A 491 12.10 -1.74 -4.35
CA TYR A 491 12.91 -2.29 -3.26
C TYR A 491 12.67 -3.79 -3.07
N LEU A 492 11.43 -4.25 -3.23
CA LEU A 492 11.06 -5.65 -2.98
C LEU A 492 11.62 -6.61 -4.02
N VAL A 493 11.58 -6.26 -5.32
CA VAL A 493 12.01 -7.16 -6.40
C VAL A 493 13.50 -7.47 -6.34
N PRO A 494 14.42 -6.50 -6.16
CA PRO A 494 15.85 -6.80 -5.98
C PRO A 494 16.12 -7.64 -4.73
N CYS A 495 15.43 -7.37 -3.63
CA CYS A 495 15.62 -8.11 -2.37
C CYS A 495 15.05 -9.52 -2.38
N THR A 496 14.22 -9.88 -3.37
CA THR A 496 13.59 -11.21 -3.47
C THR A 496 14.09 -11.96 -4.71
N LEU A 497 13.70 -11.52 -5.90
CA LEU A 497 14.14 -12.11 -7.17
C LEU A 497 15.65 -11.99 -7.35
N GLY A 498 16.24 -10.84 -7.04
CA GLY A 498 17.68 -10.63 -7.14
C GLY A 498 18.46 -11.61 -6.24
N VAL A 499 18.04 -11.74 -4.98
CA VAL A 499 18.60 -12.74 -4.05
C VAL A 499 18.45 -14.16 -4.59
N THR A 500 17.29 -14.51 -5.16
CA THR A 500 17.04 -15.82 -5.76
C THR A 500 18.02 -16.13 -6.88
N VAL A 501 18.17 -15.21 -7.84
CA VAL A 501 19.04 -15.37 -9.02
C VAL A 501 20.50 -15.47 -8.60
N VAL A 502 20.96 -14.61 -7.67
CA VAL A 502 22.33 -14.63 -7.16
C VAL A 502 22.64 -15.96 -6.44
N LEU A 503 21.76 -16.40 -5.53
CA LEU A 503 21.93 -17.68 -4.84
C LEU A 503 21.91 -18.86 -5.81
N ALA A 504 21.02 -18.85 -6.79
CA ALA A 504 20.93 -19.89 -7.81
C ALA A 504 22.17 -19.94 -8.71
N ALA A 505 22.75 -18.80 -9.04
CA ALA A 505 23.99 -18.70 -9.79
C ALA A 505 25.20 -19.23 -8.98
N ILE A 506 25.30 -18.87 -7.70
CA ILE A 506 26.37 -19.35 -6.80
C ILE A 506 26.28 -20.87 -6.59
N ARG A 507 25.06 -21.40 -6.48
CA ARG A 507 24.80 -22.83 -6.22
C ARG A 507 24.79 -23.70 -7.49
N GLY A 508 24.69 -23.09 -8.68
CA GLY A 508 24.59 -23.80 -9.96
C GLY A 508 23.20 -24.35 -10.29
N ASP A 509 22.17 -24.00 -9.51
CA ASP A 509 20.80 -24.51 -9.66
C ASP A 509 19.97 -23.73 -10.69
N LEU A 510 20.52 -22.66 -11.28
CA LEU A 510 19.75 -21.75 -12.13
C LEU A 510 19.05 -22.47 -13.29
N LYS A 511 19.72 -23.43 -13.93
CA LYS A 511 19.12 -24.22 -15.02
C LYS A 511 17.95 -25.08 -14.51
N ALA A 512 18.07 -25.66 -13.31
CA ALA A 512 17.01 -26.46 -12.71
C ALA A 512 15.78 -25.58 -12.38
N LEU A 513 15.99 -24.40 -11.79
CA LEU A 513 14.92 -23.43 -11.54
C LEU A 513 14.25 -22.91 -12.84
N TRP A 514 15.04 -22.74 -13.90
CA TRP A 514 14.60 -22.30 -15.22
C TRP A 514 13.76 -23.35 -15.95
N GLY A 515 14.16 -24.62 -15.84
CA GLY A 515 13.50 -25.76 -16.47
C GLY A 515 12.40 -26.42 -15.62
N TYR A 516 12.27 -26.03 -14.35
CA TYR A 516 11.26 -26.57 -13.44
C TYR A 516 9.86 -26.43 -14.06
N SER A 517 9.15 -27.54 -14.23
CA SER A 517 7.77 -27.61 -14.72
C SER A 517 7.04 -28.59 -13.83
N SER A 518 5.94 -28.16 -13.21
CA SER A 518 5.14 -28.98 -12.29
C SER A 518 4.67 -30.30 -12.91
N LYS A 519 4.64 -30.41 -14.26
CA LYS A 519 4.26 -31.61 -15.01
C LYS A 519 5.35 -32.70 -15.07
N SER A 520 6.61 -32.39 -14.76
CA SER A 520 7.69 -33.39 -14.84
C SER A 520 7.74 -34.32 -13.62
N SER A 521 7.13 -33.94 -12.50
CA SER A 521 7.11 -34.76 -11.27
C SER A 521 6.04 -35.87 -11.29
N ALA A 522 5.08 -35.83 -12.21
CA ALA A 522 4.08 -36.90 -12.40
C ALA A 522 4.54 -38.02 -13.36
N MET A 523 5.63 -37.80 -14.11
CA MET A 523 6.13 -38.75 -15.12
C MET A 523 7.48 -39.39 -14.77
N ILE A 524 7.98 -39.22 -13.53
CA ILE A 524 9.15 -39.95 -13.02
C ILE A 524 8.68 -40.92 -11.93
N ASN A 525 7.84 -41.87 -12.33
CA ASN A 525 7.80 -43.24 -11.81
C ASN A 525 6.83 -44.08 -12.65
N PRO A 526 7.31 -44.57 -13.80
CA PRO A 526 7.03 -45.93 -14.17
C PRO A 526 8.36 -46.70 -14.16
N THR A 527 8.38 -47.83 -13.45
CA THR A 527 9.37 -48.92 -13.57
C THR A 527 10.77 -48.71 -12.99
N ALA A 528 10.90 -49.07 -11.71
CA ALA A 528 11.98 -49.91 -11.15
C ALA A 528 11.37 -50.49 -9.86
N GLU A 529 11.01 -51.77 -9.78
CA GLU A 529 11.91 -52.91 -9.70
C GLU A 529 11.30 -54.18 -10.36
N VAL A 530 12.21 -55.07 -10.76
CA VAL A 530 12.01 -56.43 -11.28
C VAL A 530 11.62 -57.39 -10.17
#